data_AF-A0A6G4NTW2-F1
#
_entry.id   AF-A0A6G4NTW2-F1
#
_cell.length_a   1.000
_cell.length_b   1.000
_cell.length_c   1.000
_cell.angle_alpha   90.00
_cell.angle_beta   90.00
_cell.angle_gamma   90.00
#
_symmetry.space_group_name_H-M   'P 1'
#
loop_
_entity.id
_entity.type
_entity.pdbx_description
1 polymer ?
#
loop_
_entity_poly.entity_id
_entity_poly.type
_entity_poly.pdbx_seq_one_letter_code
_entity_poly.pdbx_strand_id
1 'polypeptide(L)'
;HKYLGMVRQASRKYGVDESLILAIMQTESSFNPYAVSHADAMGLMQVVQHSAGRDVFRSQGKSGLPSRSYLFDPANNIDTGTAYLAMLNNVYLAGIDNPTSRRYAVITAYNGGAGSVLRVFSSDKVQAANIIN
;
A
#
# COMPACT_ATOMS: atom_id res chain seq x y z
N HIS A 1 -6.22 -20.74 1.99
CA HIS A 1 -7.03 -20.49 0.78
C HIS A 1 -8.19 -19.48 0.94
N LYS A 2 -8.36 -18.77 2.08
CA LYS A 2 -9.52 -17.88 2.32
C LYS A 2 -9.53 -16.56 1.54
N TYR A 3 -8.36 -16.01 1.21
CA TYR A 3 -8.23 -14.64 0.69
C TYR A 3 -7.86 -14.55 -0.79
N LEU A 4 -7.50 -15.67 -1.44
CA LEU A 4 -6.96 -15.67 -2.80
C LEU A 4 -7.94 -15.10 -3.85
N GLY A 5 -9.25 -15.29 -3.65
CA GLY A 5 -10.26 -14.68 -4.52
C GLY A 5 -10.25 -13.16 -4.46
N MET A 6 -10.13 -12.60 -3.24
CA MET A 6 -10.07 -11.16 -2.99
C MET A 6 -8.76 -10.57 -3.54
N VAL A 7 -7.64 -11.26 -3.33
CA VAL A 7 -6.33 -10.88 -3.91
C VAL A 7 -6.39 -10.83 -5.43
N ARG A 8 -6.96 -11.86 -6.08
CA ARG A 8 -7.16 -11.88 -7.54
C ARG A 8 -7.99 -10.72 -8.05
N GLN A 9 -9.07 -10.38 -7.34
CA GLN A 9 -9.92 -9.25 -7.71
C GLN A 9 -9.17 -7.91 -7.58
N ALA A 10 -8.51 -7.69 -6.44
CA ALA A 10 -7.76 -6.46 -6.19
C ALA A 10 -6.56 -6.30 -7.15
N SER A 11 -5.83 -7.40 -7.41
CA SER A 11 -4.73 -7.44 -8.37
C SER A 11 -5.16 -6.97 -9.76
N ARG A 12 -6.25 -7.54 -10.29
CA ARG A 12 -6.80 -7.16 -11.59
C ARG A 12 -7.32 -5.72 -11.61
N LYS A 13 -7.94 -5.27 -10.52
CA LYS A 13 -8.52 -3.93 -10.41
C LYS A 13 -7.45 -2.83 -10.41
N TYR A 14 -6.32 -3.07 -9.75
CA TYR A 14 -5.30 -2.04 -9.51
C TYR A 14 -3.98 -2.25 -10.27
N GLY A 15 -3.85 -3.36 -11.00
CA GLY A 15 -2.63 -3.68 -11.77
C GLY A 15 -1.43 -4.01 -10.87
N VAL A 16 -1.67 -4.62 -9.70
CA VAL A 16 -0.63 -5.01 -8.73
C VAL A 16 -0.48 -6.52 -8.72
N ASP A 17 0.74 -7.04 -8.81
CA ASP A 17 1.00 -8.49 -8.80
C ASP A 17 0.40 -9.19 -7.58
N GLU A 18 -0.31 -10.30 -7.78
CA GLU A 18 -0.84 -11.14 -6.70
C GLU A 18 0.26 -11.55 -5.71
N SER A 19 1.45 -11.86 -6.24
CA SER A 19 2.62 -12.23 -5.44
C SER A 19 3.05 -11.12 -4.47
N LEU A 20 2.98 -9.86 -4.90
CA LEU A 20 3.32 -8.71 -4.07
C LEU A 20 2.26 -8.48 -2.99
N ILE A 21 0.98 -8.55 -3.35
CA ILE A 21 -0.13 -8.42 -2.39
C ILE A 21 -0.01 -9.50 -1.31
N LEU A 22 0.23 -10.76 -1.69
CA LEU A 22 0.41 -11.87 -0.76
C LEU A 22 1.64 -11.70 0.13
N ALA A 23 2.77 -11.26 -0.43
CA ALA A 23 3.99 -11.01 0.34
C ALA A 23 3.78 -9.92 1.40
N ILE A 24 3.12 -8.82 1.04
CA ILE A 24 2.77 -7.75 1.98
C ILE A 24 1.81 -8.28 3.05
N MET A 25 0.70 -8.92 2.66
CA MET A 25 -0.26 -9.50 3.61
C MET A 25 0.38 -10.48 4.60
N GLN A 26 1.26 -11.35 4.12
CA GLN A 26 1.97 -12.32 4.96
C GLN A 26 2.90 -11.62 5.95
N THR A 27 3.67 -10.64 5.48
CA THR A 27 4.65 -9.93 6.31
C THR A 27 3.96 -9.06 7.37
N GLU A 28 2.87 -8.40 7.00
CA GLU A 28 2.16 -7.45 7.84
C GLU A 28 1.31 -8.12 8.94
N SER A 29 0.66 -9.25 8.63
CA SER A 29 -0.30 -9.87 9.56
C SER A 29 -0.18 -11.38 9.72
N SER A 30 0.70 -12.05 8.96
CA SER A 30 0.66 -13.51 8.81
C SER A 30 -0.74 -14.02 8.46
N PHE A 31 -1.48 -13.24 7.65
CA PHE A 31 -2.87 -13.48 7.27
C PHE A 31 -3.89 -13.46 8.44
N ASN A 32 -3.58 -12.77 9.55
CA ASN A 32 -4.52 -12.56 10.65
C ASN A 32 -5.50 -11.41 10.34
N PRO A 33 -6.82 -11.67 10.16
CA PRO A 33 -7.78 -10.61 9.85
C PRO A 33 -8.05 -9.66 11.01
N TYR A 34 -7.68 -10.03 12.24
CA TYR A 34 -7.86 -9.22 13.45
C TYR A 34 -6.58 -8.50 13.89
N ALA A 35 -5.55 -8.47 13.05
CA ALA A 35 -4.29 -7.81 13.37
C ALA A 35 -4.49 -6.31 13.62
N VAL A 36 -3.91 -5.83 14.72
CA VAL A 36 -3.83 -4.41 15.08
C VAL A 36 -2.42 -4.12 15.57
N SER A 37 -1.74 -3.16 14.96
CA SER A 37 -0.42 -2.72 15.42
C SER A 37 -0.51 -1.61 16.47
N HIS A 38 0.61 -1.34 17.13
CA HIS A 38 0.77 -0.19 18.04
C HIS A 38 0.62 1.17 17.36
N ALA A 39 0.69 1.22 16.02
CA ALA A 39 0.53 2.43 15.21
C ALA A 39 -0.86 2.52 14.55
N ASP A 40 -1.86 1.82 15.10
CA ASP A 40 -3.25 1.78 14.59
C ASP A 40 -3.38 1.25 13.15
N ALA A 41 -2.45 0.39 12.72
CA ALA A 41 -2.57 -0.33 11.45
C ALA A 41 -3.49 -1.55 11.63
N MET A 42 -4.44 -1.77 10.71
CA MET A 42 -5.55 -2.70 10.93
C MET A 42 -5.69 -3.74 9.81
N GLY A 43 -6.06 -4.96 10.20
CA GLY A 43 -6.45 -6.04 9.31
C GLY A 43 -5.29 -6.69 8.54
N LEU A 44 -5.64 -7.41 7.49
CA LEU A 44 -4.73 -8.30 6.74
C LEU A 44 -3.52 -7.59 6.12
N MET A 45 -3.72 -6.38 5.62
CA MET A 45 -2.72 -5.55 4.95
C MET A 45 -2.24 -4.40 5.84
N GLN A 46 -2.59 -4.41 7.14
CA GLN A 46 -2.19 -3.38 8.12
C GLN A 46 -2.39 -1.95 7.59
N VAL A 47 -3.63 -1.64 7.20
CA VAL A 47 -3.98 -0.30 6.68
C VAL A 47 -4.19 0.65 7.86
N VAL A 48 -3.55 1.82 7.82
CA VAL A 48 -3.76 2.91 8.78
C VAL A 48 -4.84 3.86 8.27
N GLN A 49 -5.89 4.10 9.08
CA GLN A 49 -7.07 4.86 8.66
C GLN A 49 -6.75 6.28 8.20
N HIS A 50 -5.93 7.01 8.96
CA HIS A 50 -5.71 8.46 8.79
C HIS A 50 -4.62 8.81 7.77
N SER A 51 -3.88 7.80 7.26
CA SER A 51 -2.88 7.95 6.20
C SER A 51 -3.31 7.19 4.94
N ALA A 52 -2.88 5.94 4.76
CA ALA A 52 -3.18 5.11 3.58
C ALA A 52 -4.69 5.00 3.31
N GLY A 53 -5.50 4.78 4.35
CA GLY A 53 -6.95 4.70 4.22
C GLY A 53 -7.59 5.98 3.69
N ARG A 54 -7.14 7.15 4.20
CA ARG A 54 -7.60 8.46 3.75
C ARG A 54 -7.23 8.72 2.30
N ASP A 55 -5.99 8.44 1.92
CA ASP A 55 -5.49 8.70 0.58
C ASP A 55 -6.22 7.84 -0.46
N VAL A 56 -6.47 6.56 -0.12
CA VAL A 56 -7.28 5.67 -0.97
C VAL A 56 -8.72 6.16 -1.08
N PHE A 57 -9.38 6.52 0.02
CA PHE A 57 -10.75 7.05 -0.03
C PHE A 57 -10.85 8.29 -0.94
N ARG A 58 -9.92 9.24 -0.79
CA ARG A 58 -9.84 10.43 -1.64
C ARG A 58 -9.63 10.07 -3.11
N SER A 59 -8.73 9.13 -3.42
CA SER A 59 -8.50 8.68 -4.80
C SER A 59 -9.73 8.05 -5.45
N GLN A 60 -10.64 7.50 -4.65
CA GLN A 60 -11.91 6.92 -5.08
C GLN A 60 -13.10 7.91 -5.02
N GLY A 61 -12.84 9.20 -4.77
CA GLY A 61 -13.90 10.21 -4.63
C GLY A 61 -14.77 10.06 -3.37
N LYS A 62 -14.32 9.27 -2.39
CA LYS A 62 -15.02 9.08 -1.10
C LYS A 62 -14.57 10.14 -0.10
N SER A 63 -15.52 10.67 0.65
CA SER A 63 -15.26 11.56 1.78
C SER A 63 -14.95 10.79 3.07
N GLY A 64 -14.24 11.43 3.99
CA GLY A 64 -13.96 10.87 5.32
C GLY A 64 -12.82 9.85 5.35
N LEU A 65 -12.87 8.96 6.36
CA LEU A 65 -11.89 7.90 6.59
C LEU A 65 -12.61 6.55 6.58
N PRO A 66 -11.96 5.45 6.14
CA PRO A 66 -12.49 4.11 6.37
C PRO A 66 -12.67 3.88 7.87
N SER A 67 -13.79 3.31 8.29
CA SER A 67 -14.03 2.94 9.69
C SER A 67 -13.18 1.74 10.11
N ARG A 68 -13.09 1.47 11.43
CA ARG A 68 -12.42 0.25 11.94
C ARG A 68 -13.10 -1.02 11.41
N SER A 69 -14.44 -1.08 11.44
CA SER A 69 -15.19 -2.22 10.91
C SER A 69 -14.95 -2.44 9.41
N TYR A 70 -14.83 -1.35 8.65
CA TYR A 70 -14.47 -1.42 7.23
C TYR A 70 -13.09 -2.05 7.03
N LEU A 71 -12.09 -1.69 7.84
CA LEU A 71 -10.74 -2.25 7.72
C LEU A 71 -10.58 -3.66 8.32
N PHE A 72 -11.50 -4.11 9.16
CA PHE A 72 -11.54 -5.51 9.61
C PHE A 72 -12.29 -6.43 8.64
N ASP A 73 -13.06 -5.90 7.69
CA ASP A 73 -13.59 -6.69 6.58
C ASP A 73 -12.44 -7.06 5.61
N PRO A 74 -12.18 -8.37 5.38
CA PRO A 74 -11.06 -8.81 4.55
C PRO A 74 -11.07 -8.25 3.12
N ALA A 75 -12.24 -8.14 2.48
CA ALA A 75 -12.33 -7.70 1.10
C ALA A 75 -12.01 -6.19 0.99
N ASN A 76 -12.60 -5.38 1.87
CA ASN A 76 -12.32 -3.95 1.96
C ASN A 76 -10.87 -3.67 2.34
N ASN A 77 -10.29 -4.45 3.26
CA ASN A 77 -8.90 -4.29 3.67
C ASN A 77 -7.92 -4.60 2.54
N ILE A 78 -8.11 -5.73 1.84
CA ILE A 78 -7.28 -6.11 0.69
C ILE A 78 -7.43 -5.10 -0.45
N ASP A 79 -8.64 -4.66 -0.74
CA ASP A 79 -8.89 -3.62 -1.75
C ASP A 79 -8.15 -2.32 -1.40
N THR A 80 -8.24 -1.87 -0.15
CA THR A 80 -7.64 -0.61 0.31
C THR A 80 -6.10 -0.70 0.32
N GLY A 81 -5.53 -1.78 0.87
CA GLY A 81 -4.07 -1.97 0.86
C GLY A 81 -3.51 -2.10 -0.54
N THR A 82 -4.21 -2.80 -1.44
CA THR A 82 -3.79 -2.93 -2.85
C THR A 82 -3.92 -1.61 -3.62
N ALA A 83 -4.99 -0.84 -3.39
CA ALA A 83 -5.14 0.49 -3.94
C ALA A 83 -3.99 1.40 -3.50
N TYR A 84 -3.56 1.29 -2.24
CA TYR A 84 -2.43 2.06 -1.73
C TYR A 84 -1.10 1.67 -2.38
N LEU A 85 -0.84 0.36 -2.59
CA LEU A 85 0.32 -0.11 -3.37
C LEU A 85 0.35 0.49 -4.78
N ALA A 86 -0.80 0.51 -5.47
CA ALA A 86 -0.91 1.13 -6.79
C ALA A 86 -0.66 2.64 -6.74
N MET A 87 -1.15 3.33 -5.71
CA MET A 87 -0.92 4.77 -5.53
C MET A 87 0.56 5.07 -5.26
N LEU A 88 1.26 4.25 -4.47
CA LEU A 88 2.71 4.34 -4.29
C LEU A 88 3.45 4.21 -5.62
N ASN A 89 3.10 3.22 -6.45
CA ASN A 89 3.73 2.99 -7.74
C ASN A 89 3.43 4.10 -8.76
N ASN A 90 2.16 4.52 -8.88
CA ASN A 90 1.68 5.34 -9.99
C ASN A 90 1.72 6.85 -9.71
N VAL A 91 1.77 7.25 -8.43
CA VAL A 91 1.70 8.66 -8.04
C VAL A 91 2.94 9.05 -7.25
N TYR A 92 3.21 8.40 -6.13
CA TYR A 92 4.26 8.85 -5.23
C TYR A 92 5.68 8.57 -5.74
N LEU A 93 5.87 7.44 -6.43
CA LEU A 93 7.17 6.95 -6.88
C LEU A 93 7.24 6.83 -8.41
N ALA A 94 6.34 7.52 -9.12
CA ALA A 94 6.24 7.48 -10.58
C ALA A 94 7.49 7.97 -11.31
N GLY A 95 8.33 8.78 -10.65
CA GLY A 95 9.59 9.28 -11.21
C GLY A 95 10.73 8.26 -11.24
N ILE A 96 10.58 7.08 -10.60
CA ILE A 96 11.56 6.00 -10.68
C ILE A 96 11.25 5.18 -11.94
N ASP A 97 12.14 5.15 -12.91
CA ASP A 97 11.89 4.57 -14.24
C ASP A 97 11.96 3.05 -14.23
N ASN A 98 13.00 2.48 -13.62
CA ASN A 98 13.20 1.04 -13.58
C ASN A 98 12.10 0.39 -12.70
N PRO A 99 11.27 -0.52 -13.25
CA PRO A 99 10.14 -1.09 -12.52
C PRO A 99 10.57 -1.94 -11.32
N THR A 100 11.75 -2.57 -11.37
CA THR A 100 12.30 -3.34 -10.24
C THR A 100 12.76 -2.41 -9.13
N SER A 101 13.50 -1.34 -9.47
CA SER A 101 13.88 -0.31 -8.48
C SER A 101 12.64 0.34 -7.85
N ARG A 102 11.63 0.67 -8.67
CA ARG A 102 10.36 1.23 -8.19
C ARG A 102 9.63 0.24 -7.28
N ARG A 103 9.61 -1.05 -7.60
CA ARG A 103 9.02 -2.09 -6.73
C ARG A 103 9.70 -2.14 -5.36
N TYR A 104 11.03 -2.08 -5.29
CA TYR A 104 11.73 -2.03 -4.00
C TYR A 104 11.35 -0.77 -3.21
N ALA A 105 11.34 0.39 -3.86
CA ALA A 105 10.91 1.63 -3.24
C ALA A 105 9.45 1.57 -2.75
N VAL A 106 8.53 0.97 -3.51
CA VAL A 106 7.12 0.77 -3.13
C VAL A 106 7.00 -0.12 -1.89
N ILE A 107 7.74 -1.24 -1.83
CA ILE A 107 7.72 -2.13 -0.66
C ILE A 107 8.18 -1.38 0.60
N THR A 108 9.30 -0.65 0.51
CA THR A 108 9.79 0.14 1.65
C THR A 108 8.84 1.27 2.02
N ALA A 109 8.24 1.93 1.02
CA ALA A 109 7.31 3.03 1.22
C ALA A 109 5.95 2.58 1.80
N TYR A 110 5.55 1.32 1.60
CA TYR A 110 4.32 0.80 2.19
C TYR A 110 4.40 0.82 3.73
N ASN A 111 5.57 0.50 4.29
CA ASN A 111 5.82 0.53 5.72
C ASN A 111 6.27 1.92 6.23
N GLY A 112 7.23 2.55 5.54
CA GLY A 112 7.89 3.78 6.00
C GLY A 112 7.40 5.08 5.38
N GLY A 113 6.49 5.02 4.40
CA GLY A 113 6.01 6.15 3.61
C GLY A 113 6.96 6.60 2.49
N ALA A 114 6.42 7.00 1.34
CA ALA A 114 7.23 7.38 0.16
C ALA A 114 8.21 8.54 0.41
N GLY A 115 7.84 9.48 1.28
CA GLY A 115 8.70 10.61 1.62
C GLY A 115 9.96 10.21 2.39
N SER A 116 9.93 9.15 3.20
CA SER A 116 11.15 8.65 3.88
C SER A 116 12.09 7.99 2.88
N VAL A 117 11.53 7.19 1.95
CA VAL A 117 12.30 6.51 0.89
C VAL A 117 13.03 7.51 0.00
N LEU A 118 12.36 8.54 -0.51
CA LEU A 118 13.02 9.53 -1.38
C LEU A 118 14.10 10.32 -0.64
N ARG A 119 13.89 10.63 0.65
CA ARG A 119 14.86 11.36 1.49
C ARG A 119 16.14 10.59 1.79
N VAL A 120 16.19 9.28 1.52
CA VAL A 120 17.46 8.53 1.55
C VAL A 120 18.43 9.05 0.48
N PHE A 121 17.93 9.55 -0.66
CA PHE A 121 18.74 9.98 -1.79
C PHE A 121 18.85 11.51 -1.90
N SER A 122 17.75 12.25 -1.70
CA SER A 122 17.77 13.73 -1.63
C SER A 122 16.52 14.27 -0.91
N SER A 123 16.63 15.47 -0.34
CA SER A 123 15.48 16.22 0.17
C SER A 123 14.56 16.73 -0.95
N ASP A 124 15.10 16.91 -2.16
CA ASP A 124 14.33 17.20 -3.37
C ASP A 124 13.84 15.90 -4.02
N LYS A 125 12.53 15.79 -4.23
CA LYS A 125 11.90 14.54 -4.72
C LYS A 125 12.30 14.19 -6.15
N VAL A 126 12.49 15.20 -7.00
CA VAL A 126 12.84 14.99 -8.41
C VAL A 126 14.29 14.54 -8.48
N GLN A 127 15.18 15.19 -7.73
CA GLN A 127 16.57 14.79 -7.63
C GLN A 127 16.72 13.39 -7.01
N ALA A 128 15.94 13.06 -5.98
CA ALA A 128 15.94 11.72 -5.40
C ALA A 128 15.60 10.66 -6.44
N ALA A 129 14.55 10.87 -7.25
CA ALA A 129 14.20 9.96 -8.34
C ALA A 129 15.32 9.85 -9.38
N ASN A 130 15.94 10.97 -9.77
CA ASN A 130 17.06 10.99 -10.71
C ASN A 130 18.31 10.26 -10.21
N ILE A 131 18.53 10.18 -8.88
CA ILE A 131 19.65 9.42 -8.29
C ILE A 131 19.34 7.90 -8.29
N ILE A 132 18.06 7.53 -8.18
CA ILE A 132 17.63 6.12 -8.18
C ILE A 132 17.69 5.52 -9.59
N ASN A 133 17.42 6.34 -10.61
CA ASN A 133 17.47 5.96 -12.02
C ASN A 133 18.89 5.73 -12.51
#